data_AF-A0A975IDV0-F1
#
_entry.id   AF-A0A975IDV0-F1
#
_cell.length_a   1.000
_cell.length_b   1.000
_cell.length_c   1.000
_cell.angle_alpha   90.00
_cell.angle_beta   90.00
_cell.angle_gamma   90.00
#
_symmetry.space_group_name_H-M   'P 1'
#
loop_
_entity.id
_entity.type
_entity.pdbx_description
1 polymer ?
#
loop_
_entity_poly.entity_id
_entity_poly.type
_entity_poly.pdbx_seq_one_letter_code
_entity_poly.pdbx_strand_id
1 'polypeptide(L)'
;MAILQVRDMDDRLYDRLKFAAKRDNRSISQQVVNILQNYFTSVPVKTKNATEEFLKLSGSWEDARSAEEIIDDIRTSRRNSPRFEALDGIFD
;
A
#
# COMPACT_ATOMS: atom_id res chain seq x y z
N MET A 1 20.56 -18.05 29.41
CA MET A 1 20.88 -17.72 28.00
C MET A 1 20.58 -18.94 27.15
N ALA A 2 19.55 -18.88 26.31
CA ALA A 2 19.30 -19.93 25.33
C ALA A 2 20.14 -19.64 24.08
N ILE A 3 20.85 -20.64 23.57
CA ILE A 3 21.58 -20.55 22.30
C ILE A 3 20.75 -21.27 21.26
N LEU A 4 20.27 -20.54 20.25
CA LEU A 4 19.59 -21.11 19.10
C LEU A 4 20.61 -21.30 17.98
N GLN A 5 20.84 -22.54 17.56
CA GLN A 5 21.61 -22.84 16.35
C GLN A 5 20.65 -23.17 15.21
N VAL A 6 20.76 -22.45 14.10
CA VAL A 6 20.02 -22.74 12.87
C VAL A 6 20.93 -23.59 11.98
N ARG A 7 20.48 -24.79 11.64
CA ARG A 7 21.17 -25.70 10.71
C ARG A 7 20.62 -25.53 9.30
N ASP A 8 21.45 -25.82 8.30
CA ASP A 8 21.10 -25.85 6.88
C ASP A 8 20.47 -24.54 6.36
N MET A 9 21.01 -23.39 6.79
CA MET A 9 20.60 -22.09 6.27
C MET A 9 21.11 -21.91 4.85
N ASP A 10 20.22 -21.57 3.92
CA ASP A 10 20.58 -21.17 2.55
C ASP A 10 21.54 -19.97 2.60
N ASP A 11 22.69 -20.09 1.91
CA ASP A 11 23.70 -19.04 1.80
C ASP A 11 23.10 -17.73 1.29
N ARG A 12 22.13 -17.81 0.36
CA ARG A 12 21.44 -16.62 -0.17
C ARG A 12 20.65 -15.90 0.91
N LEU A 13 20.04 -16.64 1.83
CA LEU A 13 19.30 -16.09 2.96
C LEU A 13 20.28 -15.45 3.96
N TYR A 14 21.40 -16.12 4.24
CA TYR A 14 22.44 -15.59 5.12
C TYR A 14 23.03 -14.27 4.59
N ASP A 15 23.29 -14.18 3.27
CA ASP A 15 23.80 -12.95 2.65
C ASP A 15 22.80 -11.80 2.74
N ARG A 16 21.51 -12.07 2.49
CA ARG A 16 20.44 -11.08 2.66
C ARG A 16 20.34 -10.60 4.11
N LEU A 17 20.44 -11.51 5.07
CA LEU A 17 20.44 -11.20 6.49
C LEU A 17 21.64 -10.32 6.86
N LYS A 18 22.83 -10.63 6.34
CA LYS A 18 24.05 -9.84 6.53
C LYS A 18 23.91 -8.44 5.94
N PHE A 19 23.31 -8.32 4.76
CA PHE A 19 23.02 -7.02 4.14
C PHE A 19 22.05 -6.18 4.99
N ALA A 20 20.94 -6.78 5.44
CA ALA A 20 19.97 -6.11 6.29
C ALA A 20 20.59 -5.66 7.64
N ALA A 21 21.39 -6.53 8.26
CA ALA A 21 22.10 -6.23 9.51
C ALA A 21 23.08 -5.05 9.35
N LYS A 22 23.84 -5.02 8.24
CA LYS A 22 24.72 -3.90 7.91
C LYS A 22 23.96 -2.60 7.70
N ARG A 23 22.84 -2.64 6.96
CA ARG A 23 21.99 -1.46 6.72
C ARG A 23 21.45 -0.88 8.02
N ASP A 24 21.05 -1.74 8.94
CA ASP A 24 20.43 -1.34 10.20
C ASP A 24 21.47 -1.13 11.32
N ASN A 25 22.77 -1.16 11.01
CA ASN A 25 23.91 -1.01 11.93
C ASN A 25 23.85 -1.96 13.15
N ARG A 26 23.47 -3.22 12.93
CA ARG A 26 23.29 -4.26 13.96
C ARG A 26 24.15 -5.48 13.67
N SER A 27 24.42 -6.27 14.72
CA SER A 27 24.99 -7.60 14.53
C SER A 27 23.95 -8.54 13.90
N ILE A 28 24.42 -9.60 13.23
CA ILE A 28 23.53 -10.60 12.60
C ILE A 28 22.61 -11.23 13.65
N SER A 29 23.15 -11.61 14.81
CA SER A 29 22.36 -12.20 15.90
C SER A 29 21.29 -11.23 16.43
N GLN A 30 21.63 -9.94 16.58
CA GLN A 30 20.66 -8.92 16.98
C GLN A 30 19.58 -8.72 15.92
N GLN A 31 19.94 -8.75 14.63
CA GLN A 31 18.99 -8.60 13.54
C GLN A 31 18.00 -9.77 13.49
N VAL A 32 18.46 -11.01 13.70
CA VAL A 32 17.59 -12.19 13.79
C VAL A 32 16.61 -12.04 14.95
N VAL A 33 17.10 -11.66 16.14
CA VAL A 33 16.24 -11.44 17.30
C VAL A 33 15.22 -10.34 17.03
N ASN A 34 15.63 -9.25 16.38
CA ASN A 34 14.73 -8.16 16.04
C ASN A 34 13.65 -8.58 15.03
N ILE A 35 14.01 -9.36 14.00
CA ILE A 35 13.05 -9.92 13.05
C ILE A 35 12.03 -10.81 13.76
N LEU A 36 12.49 -11.72 14.63
CA LEU A 36 11.60 -12.59 15.39
C LEU A 36 10.70 -11.78 16.33
N GLN A 37 11.26 -10.81 17.05
CA GLN A 37 10.49 -9.94 17.92
C GLN A 37 9.42 -9.20 17.13
N ASN A 38 9.78 -8.56 16.02
CA ASN A 38 8.82 -7.86 15.16
C ASN A 38 7.77 -8.81 14.59
N TYR A 39 8.13 -10.03 14.22
CA TYR A 39 7.17 -11.01 13.72
C TYR A 39 6.11 -11.33 14.80
N PHE A 40 6.55 -11.56 16.05
CA PHE A 40 5.64 -11.89 17.15
C PHE A 40 4.90 -10.68 17.74
N THR A 41 5.48 -9.48 17.68
CA THR A 41 4.86 -8.25 18.21
C THR A 41 4.07 -7.48 17.16
N SER A 42 4.29 -7.74 15.87
CA SER A 42 3.45 -7.19 14.83
C SER A 42 2.05 -7.73 15.03
N VAL A 43 1.10 -6.82 15.32
CA VAL A 43 -0.32 -7.12 15.16
C VAL A 43 -0.44 -7.66 13.74
N PRO A 44 -1.02 -8.85 13.52
CA PRO A 44 -1.21 -9.36 12.17
C PRO A 44 -1.91 -8.25 11.41
N VAL A 45 -1.18 -7.62 10.49
CA VAL A 45 -1.75 -6.65 9.58
C VAL A 45 -2.74 -7.52 8.83
N LYS A 46 -4.02 -7.46 9.20
CA LYS A 46 -5.10 -8.05 8.40
C LYS A 46 -4.78 -7.57 7.01
N THR A 47 -4.33 -8.48 6.15
CA THR A 47 -4.15 -8.21 4.74
C THR A 47 -5.47 -7.59 4.34
N LYS A 48 -5.46 -6.28 4.05
CA LYS A 48 -6.68 -5.53 3.78
C LYS A 48 -7.43 -6.33 2.74
N ASN A 49 -8.56 -6.90 3.14
CA ASN A 49 -9.28 -7.78 2.25
C ASN A 49 -9.80 -6.87 1.14
N ALA A 50 -9.29 -7.04 -0.08
CA ALA A 50 -9.70 -6.21 -1.21
C ALA A 50 -11.23 -6.21 -1.34
N THR A 51 -11.87 -7.35 -1.03
CA THR A 51 -13.33 -7.49 -0.99
C THR A 51 -13.99 -6.60 0.07
N GLU A 52 -13.40 -6.42 1.25
CA GLU A 52 -13.93 -5.50 2.26
C GLU A 52 -13.82 -4.03 1.81
N GLU A 53 -12.76 -3.65 1.09
CA GLU A 53 -12.65 -2.31 0.51
C GLU A 53 -13.67 -2.11 -0.63
N PHE A 54 -13.89 -3.12 -1.48
CA PHE A 54 -14.96 -3.06 -2.51
C PHE A 54 -16.36 -2.95 -1.90
N LEU A 55 -16.64 -3.69 -0.82
CA LEU A 55 -17.92 -3.59 -0.12
C LEU A 55 -18.12 -2.20 0.50
N LYS A 56 -17.06 -1.57 1.02
CA LYS A 56 -17.14 -0.18 1.53
C LYS A 56 -17.42 0.85 0.43
N LEU A 57 -17.06 0.56 -0.81
CA LEU A 57 -17.38 1.40 -1.98
C LEU A 57 -18.79 1.14 -2.52
N SER A 58 -19.44 0.03 -2.14
CA SER A 58 -20.84 -0.18 -2.51
C SER A 58 -21.71 0.84 -1.78
N GLY A 59 -22.53 1.58 -2.53
CA GLY A 59 -23.35 2.67 -2.01
C GLY A 59 -22.69 4.06 -2.04
N SER A 60 -21.38 4.18 -2.30
CA SER A 60 -20.75 5.52 -2.45
C SER A 60 -21.16 6.27 -3.72
N TRP A 61 -21.86 5.58 -4.63
CA TRP A 61 -22.38 6.10 -5.88
C TRP A 61 -23.85 6.51 -5.78
N GLU A 62 -24.49 6.28 -4.63
CA GLU A 62 -25.83 6.78 -4.36
C GLU A 62 -25.73 8.28 -4.08
N ASP A 63 -26.12 9.06 -5.07
CA ASP A 63 -26.22 10.52 -4.97
C ASP A 63 -27.70 10.89 -4.73
N ALA A 64 -27.94 11.76 -3.77
CA ALA A 64 -29.27 12.29 -3.49
C ALA A 64 -29.68 13.40 -4.47
N ARG A 65 -28.71 13.95 -5.23
CA ARG A 65 -28.92 14.97 -6.26
C ARG A 65 -29.66 14.38 -7.46
N SER A 66 -30.48 15.19 -8.11
CA SER A 66 -31.13 14.78 -9.36
C SER A 66 -30.11 14.70 -10.50
N ALA A 67 -30.46 13.99 -11.57
CA ALA A 67 -29.60 13.88 -12.75
C ALA A 67 -29.26 15.27 -13.33
N GLU A 68 -30.23 16.19 -13.33
CA GLU A 68 -30.07 17.55 -13.81
C GLU A 68 -29.06 18.35 -12.98
N GLU A 69 -29.12 18.22 -11.65
CA GLU A 69 -28.20 18.90 -10.73
C GLU A 69 -26.76 18.38 -10.89
N ILE A 70 -26.60 17.07 -11.10
CA ILE A 70 -25.28 16.46 -11.39
C ILE A 70 -24.74 16.95 -12.73
N ILE A 71 -25.58 17.03 -13.77
CA ILE A 71 -25.17 17.53 -15.09
C ILE A 71 -24.73 18.99 -15.01
N ASP A 72 -25.47 19.83 -14.28
CA ASP A 72 -25.17 21.24 -14.13
C ASP A 72 -23.87 21.48 -13.34
N ASP A 73 -23.66 20.74 -12.25
CA ASP A 73 -22.42 20.76 -11.46
C ASP A 73 -21.21 20.32 -12.30
N ILE A 74 -21.33 19.24 -13.08
CA ILE A 74 -20.27 18.77 -13.98
C ILE A 74 -19.95 19.84 -15.03
N ARG A 75 -20.96 20.50 -15.61
CA ARG A 75 -20.74 21.55 -16.62
C ARG A 75 -20.09 22.79 -16.01
N THR A 76 -20.53 23.20 -14.84
CA THR A 76 -20.02 24.40 -14.14
C THR A 76 -18.61 24.20 -13.60
N SER A 77 -18.26 22.98 -13.18
CA SER A 77 -16.93 22.64 -12.65
C SER A 77 -15.86 22.42 -13.72
N ARG A 78 -16.23 22.37 -15.02
CA ARG A 78 -15.27 22.27 -16.13
C ARG A 78 -14.33 23.48 -16.12
N ARG A 79 -13.04 23.22 -15.91
CA ARG A 79 -11.98 24.20 -16.11
C ARG A 79 -11.32 23.96 -17.46
N ASN A 80 -11.47 24.93 -18.36
CA ASN A 80 -10.76 24.94 -19.63
C ASN A 80 -9.28 25.24 -19.35
N SER A 81 -8.46 24.18 -19.31
CA SER A 81 -7.01 24.32 -19.22
C SER A 81 -6.45 24.45 -20.63
N PRO A 82 -5.60 25.45 -20.91
CA PRO A 82 -4.91 25.57 -22.20
C PRO A 82 -3.86 24.48 -22.42
N ARG A 83 -3.70 23.53 -21.48
CA ARG A 83 -2.75 22.41 -21.59
C ARG A 83 -3.03 21.49 -22.78
N PHE A 84 -4.27 21.48 -23.28
CA PHE A 84 -4.66 20.77 -24.50
C PHE A 84 -5.09 21.82 -25.53
N GLU A 85 -4.14 22.33 -26.32
CA GLU A 85 -4.43 23.33 -27.35
C GLU A 85 -5.22 22.71 -28.52
N ALA A 86 -6.23 23.48 -28.96
CA ALA A 86 -6.86 23.48 -30.28
C ALA A 86 -8.05 22.54 -30.60
N LEU A 87 -8.46 21.62 -29.74
CA LEU A 87 -9.79 21.01 -29.83
C LEU A 87 -10.31 20.76 -28.42
N ASP A 88 -11.55 21.18 -28.15
CA ASP A 88 -12.31 20.73 -26.99
C ASP A 88 -12.33 19.19 -27.03
N GLY A 89 -11.43 18.56 -26.27
CA GLY A 89 -10.97 17.21 -26.57
C GLY A 89 -12.00 16.11 -26.27
N ILE A 90 -11.85 14.97 -26.98
CA ILE A 90 -12.38 13.59 -26.81
C ILE A 90 -13.89 13.40 -26.53
N PHE A 91 -14.56 14.32 -25.86
CA PHE A 91 -15.94 14.24 -25.39
C PHE A 91 -16.81 15.33 -26.01
N ASP A 92 -16.61 15.58 -27.30
CA ASP A 92 -17.62 16.21 -28.14
C ASP A 92 -18.54 15.11 -28.72
#